data_AF-A0A158DUZ2-F1
#
_entry.id   AF-A0A158DUZ2-F1
#
_cell.length_a   1.000
_cell.length_b   1.000
_cell.length_c   1.000
_cell.angle_alpha   90.00
_cell.angle_beta   90.00
_cell.angle_gamma   90.00
#
_symmetry.space_group_name_H-M   'P 1'
#
loop_
_entity.id
_entity.type
_entity.pdbx_description
1 polymer ?
#
loop_
_entity_poly.entity_id
_entity_poly.type
_entity_poly.pdbx_seq_one_letter_code
_entity_poly.pdbx_strand_id
1 'polypeptide(L)'
;MSESKEQPAWHLTDHCCRACFGRVLYRETFDYRHIYRCAQCGIEREGKRASAICCCGITLKGGKDAGVRCTVNGERSPEFPSEIVAEQASPI
;
A
#
# COMPACT_ATOMS: atom_id res chain seq x y z
N MET A 1 15.12 -29.13 16.22
CA MET A 1 14.08 -28.55 15.35
C MET A 1 13.83 -27.16 15.89
N SER A 2 14.36 -26.12 15.23
CA SER A 2 14.24 -24.74 15.71
C SER A 2 12.79 -24.30 15.62
N GLU A 3 12.19 -23.92 16.74
CA GLU A 3 10.90 -23.21 16.76
C GLU A 3 11.00 -21.96 15.89
N SER A 4 10.40 -22.03 14.71
CA SER A 4 10.13 -20.87 13.88
C SER A 4 9.14 -20.01 14.68
N LYS A 5 9.63 -18.95 15.33
CA LYS A 5 8.75 -17.93 15.95
C LYS A 5 7.68 -17.55 14.93
N GLU A 6 6.42 -17.84 15.21
CA GLU A 6 5.30 -17.48 14.35
C GLU A 6 5.35 -15.96 14.13
N GLN A 7 5.73 -15.55 12.92
CA GLN A 7 5.64 -14.15 12.55
C GLN A 7 4.18 -13.84 12.26
N PRO A 8 3.67 -12.67 12.70
CA PRO A 8 2.32 -12.27 12.35
C PRO A 8 2.15 -12.26 10.84
N ALA A 9 1.01 -12.76 10.37
CA ALA A 9 0.72 -12.91 8.95
C ALA A 9 0.63 -11.54 8.26
N TRP A 10 0.90 -11.54 6.95
CA TRP A 10 0.66 -10.37 6.11
C TRP A 10 -0.78 -10.38 5.59
N HIS A 11 -1.43 -9.22 5.66
CA HIS A 11 -2.78 -8.99 5.14
C HIS A 11 -2.72 -8.11 3.89
N LEU A 12 -3.55 -8.39 2.89
CA LEU A 12 -3.73 -7.49 1.75
C LEU A 12 -4.48 -6.23 2.18
N THR A 13 -4.13 -5.10 1.56
CA THR A 13 -4.83 -3.82 1.73
C THR A 13 -5.42 -3.35 0.41
N ASP A 14 -6.34 -2.39 0.46
CA ASP A 14 -6.94 -1.74 -0.71
C ASP A 14 -6.08 -0.58 -1.24
N HIS A 15 -4.77 -0.78 -1.21
CA HIS A 15 -3.78 0.24 -1.54
C HIS A 15 -2.71 -0.29 -2.48
N CYS A 16 -2.21 0.61 -3.33
CA CYS A 16 -1.09 0.37 -4.22
C CYS A 16 0.13 1.23 -3.83
N CYS A 17 1.32 0.70 -4.07
CA CYS A 17 2.59 1.29 -3.67
C CYS A 17 2.88 2.54 -4.49
N ARG A 18 3.30 3.64 -3.84
CA ARG A 18 3.65 4.89 -4.53
C ARG A 18 4.82 4.77 -5.51
N ALA A 19 5.63 3.73 -5.38
CA ALA A 19 6.86 3.56 -6.17
C ALA A 19 6.66 2.69 -7.42
N CYS A 20 5.81 1.65 -7.33
CA CYS A 20 5.64 0.68 -8.42
C CYS A 20 4.19 0.31 -8.71
N PHE A 21 3.22 0.92 -8.02
CA PHE A 21 1.78 0.65 -8.14
C PHE A 21 1.36 -0.80 -7.84
N GLY A 22 2.25 -1.65 -7.32
CA GLY A 22 1.92 -2.99 -6.82
C GLY A 22 1.14 -2.98 -5.51
N ARG A 23 0.54 -4.11 -5.12
CA ARG A 23 -0.27 -4.22 -3.90
C ARG A 23 0.53 -3.96 -2.62
N VAL A 24 -0.11 -3.30 -1.65
CA VAL A 24 0.43 -3.07 -0.31
C VAL A 24 -0.11 -4.13 0.65
N LEU A 25 0.80 -4.70 1.42
CA LEU A 25 0.55 -5.60 2.52
C LEU A 25 0.64 -4.83 3.85
N TYR A 26 -0.11 -5.30 4.83
CA TYR A 26 -0.12 -4.82 6.20
C TYR A 26 0.23 -5.95 7.15
N ARG A 27 0.99 -5.64 8.20
CA ARG A 27 1.23 -6.52 9.33
C ARG A 27 1.26 -5.70 10.61
N GLU A 28 0.61 -6.22 11.63
CA GLU A 28 0.74 -5.73 13.00
C GLU A 28 1.76 -6.61 13.74
N THR A 29 2.76 -5.99 14.37
CA THR A 29 3.74 -6.71 15.18
C THR A 29 3.24 -6.88 16.62
N PHE A 30 3.91 -7.75 17.40
CA PHE A 30 3.55 -8.01 18.80
C PHE A 30 3.62 -6.77 19.71
N ASP A 31 4.40 -5.77 19.32
CA ASP A 31 4.51 -4.47 20.00
C ASP A 31 3.61 -3.39 19.37
N TYR A 32 2.54 -3.80 18.68
CA TYR A 32 1.51 -2.95 18.09
C TYR A 32 2.03 -1.95 17.05
N ARG A 33 3.18 -2.25 16.41
CA ARG A 33 3.66 -1.45 15.29
C ARG A 33 3.03 -1.92 13.99
N HIS A 34 2.64 -0.95 13.18
CA HIS A 34 2.02 -1.16 11.89
C HIS A 34 3.09 -1.09 10.81
N ILE A 35 3.38 -2.24 10.19
CA ILE A 35 4.35 -2.35 9.11
C ILE A 35 3.60 -2.53 7.80
N TYR A 36 3.93 -1.71 6.81
CA TYR A 36 3.43 -1.83 5.45
C TYR A 36 4.55 -2.20 4.50
N ARG A 37 4.30 -3.19 3.65
CA ARG A 37 5.26 -3.69 2.66
C ARG A 37 4.61 -3.78 1.29
N CYS A 38 5.32 -3.38 0.24
CA CYS A 38 4.86 -3.66 -1.12
C CYS A 38 5.13 -5.14 -1.46
N ALA A 39 4.09 -5.84 -1.94
CA ALA A 39 4.18 -7.24 -2.37
C ALA A 39 5.06 -7.42 -3.62
N GLN A 40 5.24 -6.35 -4.42
CA GLN A 40 5.97 -6.40 -5.69
C GLN A 40 7.41 -5.89 -5.56
N CYS A 41 7.62 -4.63 -5.15
CA CYS A 41 8.97 -4.06 -5.10
C CYS A 41 9.67 -4.25 -3.75
N GLY A 42 8.97 -4.75 -2.73
CA GLY A 42 9.56 -5.07 -1.43
C GLY A 42 9.85 -3.88 -0.51
N ILE A 43 9.62 -2.61 -0.93
CA ILE A 43 9.76 -1.46 -0.04
C ILE A 43 8.90 -1.67 1.20
N GLU A 44 9.45 -1.35 2.37
CA GLU A 44 8.80 -1.50 3.67
C GLU A 44 8.91 -0.20 4.47
N ARG A 45 7.82 0.16 5.16
CA ARG A 45 7.74 1.33 6.03
C ARG A 45 6.83 1.05 7.22
N GLU A 46 7.27 1.49 8.40
CA GLU A 46 6.39 1.64 9.56
C GLU A 46 5.53 2.91 9.42
N GLY A 47 4.28 2.86 9.86
CA GLY A 47 3.45 4.06 9.94
C GLY A 47 2.04 3.75 10.43
N LYS A 48 1.28 4.78 10.82
CA LYS A 48 -0.07 4.59 11.36
C LYS A 48 -1.10 4.14 10.31
N ARG A 49 -0.83 4.40 9.02
CA ARG A 49 -1.73 4.14 7.89
C ARG A 49 -0.93 3.72 6.67
N ALA A 50 -1.58 3.04 5.73
CA ALA A 50 -0.97 2.60 4.48
C ALA A 50 -0.38 3.74 3.64
N SER A 51 -0.84 4.98 3.80
CA SER A 51 -0.26 6.19 3.16
C SER A 51 1.23 6.41 3.48
N ALA A 52 1.78 5.72 4.48
CA ALA A 52 3.23 5.64 4.74
C ALA A 52 4.02 5.02 3.58
N ILE A 53 3.40 4.22 2.71
CA ILE A 53 4.02 3.65 1.49
C ILE A 53 3.14 3.77 0.23
N CYS A 54 1.84 4.00 0.41
CA CYS A 54 0.83 4.00 -0.63
C CYS A 54 0.78 5.31 -1.45
N CYS A 55 0.29 5.23 -2.69
CA CYS A 55 -0.03 6.35 -3.57
C CYS A 55 -0.92 7.42 -2.90
N CYS A 56 -1.84 7.03 -2.02
CA CYS A 56 -2.70 7.95 -1.26
C CYS A 56 -1.91 8.98 -0.44
N GLY A 57 -0.65 8.71 -0.10
CA GLY A 57 0.22 9.62 0.64
C GLY A 57 1.23 10.38 -0.22
N ILE A 58 1.05 10.42 -1.56
CA ILE A 58 1.91 11.20 -2.44
C ILE A 58 1.66 12.69 -2.17
N THR A 59 2.75 13.42 -1.97
CA THR A 59 2.74 14.86 -1.80
C THR A 59 3.61 15.51 -2.88
N LEU A 60 3.18 16.69 -3.33
CA LEU A 60 3.95 17.56 -4.20
C LEU A 60 5.05 18.26 -3.40
N LYS A 61 5.97 18.90 -4.12
CA LYS A 61 6.97 19.79 -3.50
C LYS A 61 6.24 20.85 -2.65
N GLY A 62 6.65 20.97 -1.39
CA GLY A 62 5.97 21.82 -0.40
C GLY A 62 4.93 21.10 0.47
N GLY A 63 4.78 19.78 0.33
CA GLY A 63 3.95 18.96 1.22
C GLY A 63 2.45 18.97 0.88
N LYS A 64 2.05 19.63 -0.21
CA LYS A 64 0.65 19.63 -0.68
C LYS A 64 0.27 18.21 -1.13
N ASP A 65 -0.90 17.74 -0.71
CA ASP A 65 -1.48 16.47 -1.18
C ASP A 65 -1.61 16.48 -2.71
N ALA A 66 -1.10 15.45 -3.39
CA ALA A 66 -1.15 15.33 -4.84
C ALA A 66 -2.56 14.95 -5.36
N GLY A 67 -3.50 14.60 -4.47
CA GLY A 67 -4.85 14.23 -4.85
C GLY A 67 -4.94 12.86 -5.53
N VAL A 68 -3.96 11.97 -5.34
CA VAL A 68 -4.02 10.60 -5.86
C VAL A 68 -4.66 9.70 -4.81
N ARG A 69 -5.58 8.83 -5.21
CA ARG A 69 -6.28 7.88 -4.31
C ARG A 69 -6.32 6.49 -4.91
N CYS A 70 -6.26 5.48 -4.05
CA CYS A 70 -6.46 4.11 -4.45
C CYS A 70 -7.95 3.80 -4.55
N THR A 71 -8.35 3.18 -5.65
CA THR A 71 -9.73 2.75 -5.91
C THR A 71 -9.72 1.32 -6.45
N VAL A 72 -10.87 0.65 -6.37
CA VAL A 72 -11.03 -0.67 -6.97
C VAL A 72 -11.10 -0.50 -8.48
N ASN A 73 -10.33 -1.31 -9.20
CA ASN A 73 -10.34 -1.31 -10.67
C ASN A 73 -11.68 -1.87 -11.18
N GLY A 74 -12.50 -1.02 -11.78
CA GLY A 74 -13.77 -1.40 -12.41
C GLY A 74 -13.60 -2.10 -13.76
N GLU A 75 -12.43 -1.97 -14.39
CA GLU A 75 -12.15 -2.43 -15.76
C GLU A 75 -11.06 -3.51 -15.78
N ARG A 76 -11.13 -4.44 -14.81
CA ARG A 76 -10.17 -5.56 -14.73
C ARG A 76 -10.24 -6.44 -15.97
N SER A 77 -9.10 -6.65 -16.60
CA SER A 77 -8.91 -7.56 -17.73
C SER A 77 -7.57 -8.30 -17.58
N PRO A 78 -7.29 -9.33 -18.40
CA PRO A 78 -5.97 -9.97 -18.43
C PRO A 78 -4.82 -8.99 -18.72
N GLU A 79 -5.07 -7.96 -19.53
CA GLU A 79 -4.12 -6.89 -19.86
C GLU A 79 -3.98 -5.87 -18.73
N PHE A 80 -5.05 -5.67 -17.94
CA PHE A 80 -5.11 -4.77 -16.79
C PHE A 80 -5.57 -5.51 -15.52
N PRO A 81 -4.77 -6.45 -14.97
CA PRO A 81 -5.23 -7.39 -13.95
C PRO A 81 -5.23 -6.81 -12.53
N SER A 82 -4.76 -5.57 -12.35
CA SER A 82 -4.62 -4.97 -11.03
C SER A 82 -5.97 -4.77 -10.38
N GLU A 83 -6.16 -5.31 -9.17
CA GLU A 83 -7.39 -5.15 -8.38
C GLU A 83 -7.62 -3.72 -7.88
N ILE A 84 -6.51 -3.05 -7.55
CA ILE A 84 -6.49 -1.71 -6.98
C ILE A 84 -5.64 -0.85 -7.90
N VAL A 85 -6.19 0.29 -8.31
CA VAL A 85 -5.53 1.27 -9.18
C VAL A 85 -5.37 2.59 -8.44
N ALA A 86 -4.45 3.43 -8.93
CA ALA A 86 -4.30 4.80 -8.46
C ALA A 86 -5.01 5.74 -9.43
N GLU A 87 -5.94 6.53 -8.92
CA GLU A 87 -6.71 7.49 -9.69
C GLU A 87 -6.53 8.90 -9.13
N GLN A 88 -6.68 9.90 -10.00
CA GLN A 88 -6.76 11.29 -9.59
C GLN A 88 -8.13 11.49 -8.91
N ALA A 89 -8.13 11.80 -7.61
CA ALA A 89 -9.32 12.33 -6.97
C ALA A 89 -9.69 13.65 -7.65
N SER A 90 -10.97 13.80 -7.99
CA SER A 90 -11.52 15.05 -8.54
C SER A 90 -10.99 16.25 -7.75
N PRO A 91 -10.65 17.36 -8.43
CA PRO A 91 -10.17 18.55 -7.74
C PRO A 91 -11.19 18.98 -6.68
N ILE A 92 -10.68 19.21 -5.46
CA ILE A 92 -11.40 19.90 -4.38
C ILE A 92 -11.60 21.35 -4.79
#